data_AF-A0A9X9F3R6-F1
#
_entry.id   AF-A0A9X9F3R6-F1
#
_cell.length_a   1.000
_cell.length_b   1.000
_cell.length_c   1.000
_cell.angle_alpha   90.00
_cell.angle_beta   90.00
_cell.angle_gamma   90.00
#
_symmetry.space_group_name_H-M   'P 1'
#
loop_
_entity.id
_entity.type
_entity.pdbx_description
1 polymer ?
#
loop_
_entity_poly.entity_id
_entity_poly.type
_entity_poly.pdbx_seq_one_letter_code
_entity_poly.pdbx_strand_id
1 'polypeptide(L)' 'NGNVIRQLHHGESYRVWSKQDGWLCLGTNQWIYYDPSYIQYGVQ' A
#
# COMPACT_ATOMS: atom_id res chain seq x y z
N ASN A 1 -14.25 -9.26 -11.89
CA ASN A 1 -14.69 -8.89 -10.53
C ASN A 1 -13.48 -8.84 -9.61
N GLY A 2 -12.85 -7.68 -9.47
CA GLY A 2 -11.81 -7.45 -8.46
C GLY A 2 -12.50 -7.04 -7.16
N ASN A 3 -12.25 -7.78 -6.07
CA ASN A 3 -12.82 -7.44 -4.78
C ASN A 3 -11.93 -6.39 -4.10
N VAL A 4 -12.46 -5.21 -3.84
CA VAL A 4 -11.76 -4.18 -3.07
C VAL A 4 -11.89 -4.53 -1.59
N ILE A 5 -10.78 -5.00 -1.02
CA ILE A 5 -10.70 -5.45 0.38
C ILE A 5 -10.66 -4.31 1.40
N ARG A 6 -10.22 -3.09 1.01
CA ARG A 6 -10.21 -1.88 1.86
C ARG A 6 -9.84 -0.62 1.06
N GLN A 7 -10.17 0.56 1.61
CA GLN A 7 -9.63 1.85 1.21
C GLN A 7 -8.67 2.36 2.30
N LEU A 8 -7.66 3.15 1.92
CA LEU A 8 -6.73 3.80 2.85
C LEU A 8 -7.08 5.28 2.97
N HIS A 9 -6.94 5.85 4.17
CA HIS A 9 -7.22 7.26 4.40
C HIS A 9 -5.94 8.10 4.40
N HIS A 10 -6.08 9.37 3.98
CA HIS A 10 -4.99 10.33 4.00
C HIS A 10 -4.51 10.57 5.44
N GLY A 11 -3.19 10.55 5.66
CA GLY A 11 -2.55 10.74 6.95
C GLY A 11 -2.23 9.45 7.71
N GLU A 12 -2.64 8.28 7.21
CA GLU A 12 -2.28 7.00 7.81
C GLU A 12 -0.90 6.52 7.33
N SER A 13 -0.12 5.98 8.27
CA SER A 13 1.19 5.38 8.00
C SER A 13 1.08 3.86 8.06
N TYR A 14 1.57 3.18 7.02
CA TYR A 14 1.53 1.73 6.91
C TYR A 14 2.93 1.15 6.75
N ARG A 15 3.15 0.00 7.41
CA ARG A 15 4.38 -0.77 7.19
C ARG A 15 4.26 -1.57 5.90
N VAL A 16 5.21 -1.35 5.00
CA VAL A 16 5.35 -2.16 3.78
C VAL A 16 6.18 -3.40 4.12
N TRP A 17 5.64 -4.58 3.83
CA TRP A 17 6.32 -5.87 4.06
C TRP A 17 7.07 -6.35 2.83
N SER A 18 6.55 -6.09 1.64
CA SER A 18 7.17 -6.46 0.37
C SER A 18 6.69 -5.56 -0.76
N LYS A 19 7.46 -5.52 -1.86
CA LYS A 19 7.14 -4.84 -3.10
C LYS A 19 7.34 -5.79 -4.28
N GLN A 20 6.35 -5.90 -5.16
CA GLN A 20 6.43 -6.77 -6.34
C GLN A 20 5.57 -6.21 -7.47
N ASP A 21 6.10 -6.17 -8.71
CA ASP A 21 5.37 -5.75 -9.92
C ASP A 21 4.60 -4.42 -9.80
N GLY A 22 5.15 -3.46 -9.06
CA GLY A 22 4.49 -2.16 -8.81
C GLY A 22 3.40 -2.19 -7.73
N TRP A 23 3.30 -3.27 -6.95
CA TRP A 23 2.40 -3.39 -5.80
C TRP A 23 3.18 -3.42 -4.49
N LEU A 24 2.57 -2.88 -3.44
CA LEU A 24 3.07 -2.93 -2.07
C LEU A 24 2.19 -3.85 -1.21
N CYS A 25 2.81 -4.78 -0.50
CA CYS A 25 2.14 -5.64 0.46
C CYS A 25 2.09 -4.96 1.83
N LEU A 26 0.89 -4.77 2.37
CA LEU A 26 0.65 -4.24 3.71
C LEU A 26 0.49 -5.35 4.77
N GLY A 27 0.65 -6.61 4.35
CA GLY A 27 0.58 -7.81 5.19
C GLY A 27 -0.46 -8.80 4.68
N THR A 28 -0.25 -10.08 4.96
CA THR A 28 -1.09 -11.20 4.47
C THR A 28 -1.25 -11.17 2.94
N ASN A 29 -2.47 -10.95 2.44
CA ASN A 29 -2.82 -10.90 1.02
C ASN A 29 -3.33 -9.51 0.59
N GLN A 30 -2.96 -8.46 1.33
CA GLN A 30 -3.40 -7.10 1.05
C GLN A 30 -2.34 -6.37 0.25
N TRP A 31 -2.68 -6.05 -1.00
CA TRP A 31 -1.81 -5.36 -1.94
C TRP A 31 -2.43 -4.03 -2.36
N ILE A 32 -1.60 -3.00 -2.43
CA ILE A 32 -1.96 -1.69 -2.98
C ILE A 32 -1.06 -1.36 -4.15
N TYR A 33 -1.61 -0.67 -5.14
CA TYR A 33 -0.80 -0.20 -6.26
C TYR A 33 0.14 0.91 -5.78
N TYR A 34 1.40 0.84 -6.19
CA TYR A 34 2.41 1.84 -5.87
C TYR A 34 2.20 3.07 -6.77
N ASP A 35 1.62 4.11 -6.19
CA ASP A 35 1.56 5.43 -6.81
C ASP A 35 2.36 6.44 -5.98
N PRO A 36 3.53 6.91 -6.47
CA PRO A 36 4.36 7.86 -5.74
C PRO A 36 3.71 9.24 -5.57
N SER A 37 2.64 9.57 -6.30
CA SER A 37 1.89 10.82 -6.09
C SER A 37 0.98 10.78 -4.84
N TYR A 38 0.63 9.57 -4.37
CA TYR A 38 -0.21 9.35 -3.19
C TYR A 38 0.56 8.75 -1.99
N ILE A 39 1.81 8.31 -2.19
CA ILE A 39 2.59 7.57 -1.19
C ILE A 39 3.88 8.31 -0.88
N GLN A 40 4.06 8.66 0.39
CA GLN A 40 5.30 9.24 0.91
C GLN A 40 5.96 8.24 1.87
N TYR A 41 7.24 7.94 1.65
CA TYR A 41 8.03 7.17 2.62
C TYR A 41 8.49 8.11 3.72
N GLY A 42 8.02 7.87 4.95
CA GLY A 42 8.64 8.46 6.13
C GLY A 42 10.00 7.81 6.35
N VAL A 43 11.05 8.63 6.47
CA VAL A 43 12.31 8.20 7.11
C VAL A 43 12.02 8.01 8.59
N GLN A 44 12.30 6.81 9.11
CA GLN A 44 12.18 6.50 10.53
C GLN A 44 13.43 6.98 11.27
#